data_AF-A0A1H8I1A4-F1
#
_entry.id   AF-A0A1H8I1A4-F1
#
_cell.length_a   1.000
_cell.length_b   1.000
_cell.length_c   1.000
_cell.angle_alpha   90.00
_cell.angle_beta   90.00
_cell.angle_gamma   90.00
#
_symmetry.space_group_name_H-M   'P 1'
#
loop_
_entity.id
_entity.type
_entity.pdbx_description
1 polymer ?
#
loop_
_entity_poly.entity_id
_entity_poly.type
_entity_poly.pdbx_seq_one_letter_code
_entity_poly.pdbx_strand_id
1 'polypeptide(L)'
;MLKIEKERRLHRFTYDELAEFCGVTKQAIFAICNGKNDPSFKLAMKLANFFKIPVEELFSKVIISTPIDNDNSNNNNNISEELLTAKEVSQVIFKNKVSYSQIIALAHRGEIPFLKIGTKYFFLKSKILDFIKNSIQPIRFSEVHRATKMRCDISAIAGISKID
;
A
#
# COMPACT_ATOMS: atom_id res chain seq x y z
N MET A 1 12.33 9.39 -5.79
CA MET A 1 13.47 10.20 -5.29
C MET A 1 13.73 9.78 -3.86
N LEU A 2 14.91 9.24 -3.56
CA LEU A 2 15.22 8.66 -2.25
C LEU A 2 15.46 9.76 -1.20
N LYS A 3 15.24 9.44 0.08
CA LYS A 3 15.34 10.39 1.20
C LYS A 3 16.75 10.99 1.35
N ILE A 4 17.77 10.23 0.95
CA ILE A 4 19.19 10.64 0.91
C ILE A 4 19.40 11.98 0.18
N GLU A 5 18.72 12.19 -0.96
CA GLU A 5 18.89 13.43 -1.73
C GLU A 5 18.30 14.65 -1.00
N LYS A 6 17.24 14.44 -0.21
CA LYS A 6 16.66 15.50 0.62
C LYS A 6 17.61 15.88 1.76
N GLU A 7 18.13 14.89 2.48
CA GLU A 7 19.07 15.09 3.58
C GLU A 7 20.36 15.77 3.12
N ARG A 8 20.91 15.34 1.98
CA ARG A 8 22.08 15.98 1.37
C ARG A 8 21.84 17.49 1.14
N ARG A 9 20.67 17.87 0.62
CA ARG A 9 20.32 19.29 0.38
C ARG A 9 20.11 20.06 1.67
N LEU A 10 19.46 19.46 2.67
CA LEU A 10 19.25 20.06 3.99
C LEU A 10 20.57 20.38 4.68
N HIS A 11 21.52 19.45 4.63
CA HIS A 11 22.85 19.62 5.21
C HIS A 11 23.86 20.31 4.28
N ARG A 12 23.44 20.74 3.08
CA ARG A 12 24.26 21.43 2.07
C ARG A 12 25.52 20.68 1.61
N PHE A 13 25.54 19.35 1.74
CA PHE A 13 26.66 18.56 1.26
C PHE A 13 26.64 18.41 -0.27
N THR A 14 27.80 18.43 -0.89
CA THR A 14 27.96 18.05 -2.29
C THR A 14 27.97 16.53 -2.44
N TYR A 15 27.71 16.03 -3.65
CA TYR A 15 27.86 14.59 -3.92
C TYR A 15 29.30 14.11 -3.75
N ASP A 16 30.28 14.98 -3.98
CA ASP A 16 31.71 14.67 -3.84
C ASP A 16 32.08 14.50 -2.37
N GLU A 17 31.65 15.42 -1.50
CA GLU A 17 31.88 15.32 -0.04
C GLU A 17 31.23 14.07 0.56
N LEU A 18 30.00 13.75 0.14
CA LEU A 18 29.30 12.56 0.61
C LEU A 18 29.99 11.27 0.12
N ALA A 19 30.53 11.30 -1.10
CA ALA A 19 31.26 10.18 -1.69
C ALA A 19 32.59 9.96 -0.98
N GLU A 20 33.32 11.02 -0.66
CA GLU A 20 34.57 10.98 0.08
C GLU A 20 34.37 10.39 1.49
N PHE A 21 33.35 10.85 2.22
CA PHE A 21 33.02 10.30 3.54
C PHE A 21 32.67 8.80 3.47
N CYS A 22 31.94 8.39 2.44
CA CYS A 22 31.55 7.00 2.25
C CYS A 22 32.67 6.12 1.69
N GLY A 23 33.73 6.71 1.13
CA GLY A 23 34.81 6.02 0.43
C GLY A 23 34.35 5.38 -0.89
N VAL A 24 33.46 6.06 -1.61
CA VAL A 24 32.93 5.61 -2.91
C VAL A 24 33.06 6.73 -3.93
N THR A 25 32.73 6.46 -5.20
CA THR A 25 32.77 7.50 -6.24
C THR A 25 31.52 8.38 -6.19
N LYS A 26 31.63 9.64 -6.65
CA LYS A 26 30.50 10.55 -6.85
C LYS A 26 29.37 9.90 -7.65
N GLN A 27 29.73 9.16 -8.69
CA GLN A 27 28.79 8.46 -9.57
C GLN A 27 28.01 7.38 -8.83
N ALA A 28 28.65 6.65 -7.90
CA ALA A 28 27.96 5.67 -7.06
C ALA A 28 26.91 6.34 -6.17
N ILE A 29 27.28 7.41 -5.45
CA ILE A 29 26.32 8.19 -4.65
C ILE A 29 25.19 8.75 -5.52
N PHE A 30 25.51 9.33 -6.68
CA PHE A 30 24.50 9.86 -7.60
C PHE A 30 23.53 8.79 -8.10
N ALA A 31 24.04 7.60 -8.46
CA ALA A 31 23.22 6.47 -8.87
C ALA A 31 22.31 5.98 -7.73
N ILE A 32 22.84 5.92 -6.50
CA ILE A 32 22.07 5.56 -5.31
C ILE A 32 20.98 6.59 -5.05
N CYS A 33 21.28 7.90 -5.03
CA CYS A 33 20.27 8.95 -4.79
C CYS A 33 19.12 8.93 -5.82
N ASN A 34 19.43 8.56 -7.07
CA ASN A 34 18.45 8.43 -8.14
C ASN A 34 17.76 7.07 -8.19
N GLY A 35 18.11 6.13 -7.29
CA GLY A 35 17.54 4.78 -7.25
C GLY A 35 17.91 3.91 -8.45
N LYS A 36 19.03 4.23 -9.12
CA LYS A 36 19.55 3.43 -10.24
C LYS A 36 20.32 2.20 -9.75
N ASN A 37 20.98 2.31 -8.60
CA ASN A 37 21.77 1.23 -8.00
C ASN A 37 21.40 1.08 -6.52
N ASP A 38 21.27 -0.17 -6.08
CA ASP A 38 21.14 -0.49 -4.66
C ASP A 38 22.53 -0.49 -4.01
N PRO A 39 22.72 0.21 -2.88
CA PRO A 39 23.99 0.20 -2.17
C PRO A 39 24.24 -1.15 -1.49
N SER A 40 25.51 -1.50 -1.30
CA SER A 40 25.86 -2.61 -0.41
C SER A 40 25.46 -2.29 1.03
N PHE A 41 25.19 -3.33 1.84
CA PHE A 41 24.84 -3.15 3.26
C PHE A 41 25.84 -2.25 4.02
N LYS A 42 27.13 -2.43 3.77
CA LYS A 42 28.19 -1.61 4.36
C LYS A 42 28.06 -0.13 4.00
N LEU A 43 27.72 0.19 2.76
CA LEU A 43 27.52 1.55 2.28
C LEU A 43 26.23 2.17 2.84
N ALA A 44 25.15 1.39 2.88
CA ALA A 44 23.88 1.79 3.49
C ALA A 44 24.05 2.17 4.97
N MET A 45 24.78 1.34 5.74
CA MET A 45 25.11 1.61 7.14
C MET A 45 25.96 2.87 7.31
N LYS A 46 26.95 3.10 6.43
CA LYS A 46 27.75 4.34 6.45
C LYS A 46 26.90 5.58 6.22
N LEU A 47 25.98 5.54 5.26
CA LEU A 47 25.08 6.65 4.96
C LEU A 47 24.11 6.91 6.12
N ALA A 48 23.53 5.87 6.71
CA ALA A 48 22.69 5.99 7.90
C ALA A 48 23.43 6.64 9.07
N ASN A 49 24.68 6.22 9.33
CA ASN A 49 25.50 6.81 10.37
C ASN A 49 25.88 8.28 10.07
N PHE A 50 26.14 8.61 8.80
CA PHE A 50 26.46 9.97 8.39
C PHE A 50 25.30 10.93 8.64
N PHE A 51 24.09 10.55 8.22
CA PHE A 51 22.89 11.36 8.40
C PHE A 51 22.24 11.22 9.78
N LYS A 52 22.69 10.25 10.60
CA LYS A 52 22.09 9.87 11.89
C LYS A 52 20.61 9.47 11.76
N ILE A 53 20.27 8.79 10.67
CA ILE A 53 18.92 8.32 10.35
C ILE A 53 18.96 6.80 10.21
N PRO A 54 17.99 6.05 10.74
CA PRO A 54 17.95 4.60 10.55
C PRO A 54 17.91 4.21 9.07
N VAL A 55 18.57 3.10 8.72
CA VAL A 55 18.69 2.62 7.33
C VAL A 55 17.32 2.42 6.70
N GLU A 56 16.37 1.89 7.48
CA GLU A 56 14.99 1.64 7.09
C GLU A 56 14.31 2.93 6.63
N GLU A 57 14.53 4.03 7.36
CA GLU A 57 13.96 5.33 7.03
C GLU A 57 14.67 5.96 5.83
N LEU A 58 15.99 5.82 5.75
CA LEU A 58 16.83 6.38 4.69
C LEU A 58 16.51 5.76 3.32
N PHE A 59 16.21 4.47 3.30
CA PHE A 59 15.86 3.69 2.11
C PHE A 59 14.40 3.29 2.06
N SER A 60 13.53 3.91 2.86
CA SER A 60 12.08 3.72 2.79
C SER A 60 11.58 4.14 1.41
N LYS A 61 11.61 3.20 0.46
CA LYS A 61 10.72 3.22 -0.68
C LYS A 61 9.36 3.24 -0.04
N VAL A 62 8.57 4.29 -0.26
CA VAL A 62 7.21 4.38 0.27
C VAL A 62 6.45 3.18 -0.29
N ILE A 63 6.52 2.06 0.42
CA ILE A 63 5.50 1.05 0.43
C ILE A 63 4.44 1.73 1.27
N ILE A 64 3.30 2.02 0.65
CA ILE A 64 2.13 2.51 1.36
C ILE A 64 1.71 1.35 2.26
N SER A 65 2.26 1.29 3.46
CA SER A 65 1.87 0.33 4.48
C SER A 65 1.86 1.07 5.81
N THR A 66 0.64 1.18 6.32
CA THR A 66 0.16 1.43 7.68
C THR A 66 1.17 1.42 8.84
N PRO A 67 0.85 2.09 9.96
CA PRO A 67 1.70 2.13 11.15
C PRO A 67 2.05 0.71 11.62
N ILE A 68 3.33 0.47 11.90
CA ILE A 68 3.85 -0.75 12.49
C ILE A 68 4.26 -0.38 13.92
N ASP A 69 3.45 -0.77 14.90
CA ASP A 69 3.84 -0.83 16.30
C ASP A 69 4.58 -2.15 16.54
N ASN A 70 5.71 -2.08 17.26
CA ASN A 70 6.61 -3.20 17.50
C ASN A 70 6.32 -3.82 18.88
N ASP A 71 5.65 -4.97 18.89
CA ASP A 71 5.74 -5.97 19.96
C ASP A 71 6.11 -7.33 19.33
N ASN A 72 7.30 -7.83 19.66
CA ASN A 72 7.91 -9.01 19.06
C ASN A 72 7.19 -10.32 19.44
N SER A 73 6.44 -10.92 18.50
CA SER A 73 6.35 -12.38 18.35
C SER A 73 5.77 -12.75 16.98
N ASN A 74 6.56 -13.43 16.14
CA ASN A 74 6.20 -14.21 14.96
C ASN A 74 4.77 -14.02 14.38
N ASN A 75 4.66 -13.37 13.21
CA ASN A 75 4.02 -13.92 12.00
C ASN A 75 3.89 -12.86 10.88
N ASN A 76 4.59 -13.10 9.77
CA ASN A 76 4.31 -12.70 8.38
C ASN A 76 3.15 -11.71 8.13
N ASN A 77 3.38 -10.41 8.31
CA ASN A 77 2.45 -9.37 7.87
C ASN A 77 3.10 -8.45 6.83
N ASN A 78 3.37 -9.02 5.64
CA ASN A 78 3.18 -8.24 4.42
C ASN A 78 1.68 -7.93 4.35
N ILE A 79 1.25 -6.72 4.74
CA ILE A 79 -0.14 -6.27 4.59
C ILE A 79 -0.37 -5.92 3.11
N SER A 80 -0.25 -6.92 2.25
CA SER A 80 -0.91 -6.94 0.96
C SER A 80 -2.39 -7.10 1.25
N GLU A 81 -3.21 -6.10 0.91
CA GLU A 81 -4.67 -6.22 1.01
C GLU A 81 -5.14 -7.46 0.25
N GLU A 82 -5.54 -8.49 0.99
CA GLU A 82 -5.92 -9.77 0.43
C GLU A 82 -7.29 -9.63 -0.26
N LEU A 83 -7.27 -9.71 -1.59
CA LEU A 83 -8.46 -9.69 -2.42
C LEU A 83 -9.02 -11.12 -2.52
N LEU A 84 -10.20 -11.33 -1.93
CA LEU A 84 -10.85 -12.62 -1.82
C LEU A 84 -11.98 -12.76 -2.84
N THR A 85 -12.19 -13.97 -3.33
CA THR A 85 -13.41 -14.39 -4.02
C THR A 85 -14.53 -14.66 -3.02
N ALA A 86 -15.79 -14.70 -3.47
CA ALA A 86 -16.92 -15.05 -2.59
C ALA A 86 -16.76 -16.43 -1.93
N LYS A 87 -16.07 -17.39 -2.58
CA LYS A 87 -15.80 -18.70 -1.98
C LYS A 87 -14.79 -18.59 -0.83
N GLU A 88 -13.74 -17.81 -1.02
CA GLU A 88 -12.74 -17.58 0.03
C GLU A 88 -13.30 -16.73 1.16
N VAL A 89 -14.20 -15.78 0.90
CA VAL A 89 -14.92 -15.03 1.95
C VAL A 89 -15.74 -15.97 2.83
N SER A 90 -16.42 -16.95 2.24
CA SER A 90 -17.15 -17.99 2.98
C SER A 90 -16.23 -18.74 3.94
N GLN A 91 -15.09 -19.19 3.43
CA GLN A 91 -14.13 -20.03 4.16
C GLN A 91 -13.36 -19.25 5.22
N VAL A 92 -12.81 -18.09 4.85
CA VAL A 92 -11.87 -17.31 5.67
C VAL A 92 -12.61 -16.43 6.68
N ILE A 93 -13.63 -15.69 6.23
CA ILE A 93 -14.30 -14.69 7.08
C ILE A 93 -15.45 -15.34 7.85
N PHE A 94 -16.32 -16.06 7.14
CA PHE A 94 -17.51 -16.65 7.75
C PHE A 94 -17.31 -18.09 8.25
N LYS A 95 -16.11 -18.66 8.11
CA LYS A 95 -15.78 -20.04 8.55
C LYS A 95 -16.82 -21.06 8.08
N ASN A 96 -17.23 -20.96 6.80
CA ASN A 96 -18.27 -21.74 6.13
C ASN A 96 -19.70 -21.62 6.70
N LYS A 97 -19.99 -20.63 7.55
CA LYS A 97 -21.35 -20.37 8.05
C LYS A 97 -22.27 -19.71 7.01
N VAL A 98 -21.69 -19.03 6.02
CA VAL A 98 -22.40 -18.34 4.94
C VAL A 98 -21.94 -18.91 3.61
N SER A 99 -22.86 -19.43 2.80
CA SER A 99 -22.57 -20.02 1.49
C SER A 99 -22.21 -18.96 0.43
N TYR A 100 -21.59 -19.40 -0.68
CA TYR A 100 -21.24 -18.54 -1.81
C TYR A 100 -22.42 -17.68 -2.29
N SER A 101 -23.58 -18.29 -2.53
CA SER A 101 -24.77 -17.58 -3.04
C SER A 101 -25.28 -16.54 -2.06
N GLN A 102 -25.19 -16.82 -0.76
CA GLN A 102 -25.54 -15.87 0.28
C GLN A 102 -24.57 -14.68 0.29
N ILE A 103 -23.26 -14.89 0.12
CA ILE A 103 -22.28 -13.80 0.02
C ILE A 103 -22.56 -12.91 -1.18
N ILE A 104 -22.89 -13.49 -2.34
CA ILE A 104 -23.29 -12.74 -3.53
C ILE A 104 -24.58 -11.95 -3.27
N ALA A 105 -25.57 -12.55 -2.61
CA ALA A 105 -26.81 -11.86 -2.24
C ALA A 105 -26.55 -10.68 -1.29
N LEU A 106 -25.69 -10.85 -0.28
CA LEU A 106 -25.29 -9.78 0.66
C LEU A 106 -24.59 -8.64 -0.07
N ALA A 107 -23.70 -8.96 -1.01
CA ALA A 107 -23.05 -7.98 -1.88
C ALA A 107 -24.08 -7.19 -2.70
N HIS A 108 -25.02 -7.87 -3.34
CA HIS A 108 -26.10 -7.24 -4.12
C HIS A 108 -27.01 -6.33 -3.28
N ARG A 109 -27.23 -6.67 -2.01
CA ARG A 109 -28.02 -5.88 -1.06
C ARG A 109 -27.25 -4.69 -0.46
N GLY A 110 -25.94 -4.59 -0.72
CA GLY A 110 -25.09 -3.56 -0.13
C GLY A 110 -24.73 -3.82 1.34
N GLU A 111 -25.01 -5.03 1.84
CA GLU A 111 -24.68 -5.44 3.21
C GLU A 111 -23.21 -5.84 3.34
N ILE A 112 -22.48 -6.03 2.23
CA ILE A 112 -21.04 -6.28 2.24
C ILE A 112 -20.40 -5.52 1.08
N PRO A 113 -19.27 -4.81 1.30
CA PRO A 113 -18.54 -4.14 0.23
C PRO A 113 -17.90 -5.15 -0.74
N PHE A 114 -18.02 -4.89 -2.04
CA PHE A 114 -17.45 -5.73 -3.09
C PHE A 114 -16.89 -4.89 -4.23
N LEU A 115 -15.96 -5.49 -4.98
CA LEU A 115 -15.44 -4.99 -6.24
C LEU A 115 -15.86 -5.95 -7.36
N LYS A 116 -16.49 -5.42 -8.41
CA LYS A 116 -16.85 -6.21 -9.58
C LYS A 116 -15.84 -5.97 -10.70
N ILE A 117 -15.19 -7.04 -11.15
CA ILE A 117 -14.26 -7.01 -12.28
C ILE A 117 -14.78 -8.02 -13.32
N GLY A 118 -15.30 -7.51 -14.43
CA GLY A 118 -15.99 -8.32 -15.45
C GLY A 118 -17.22 -9.04 -14.87
N THR A 119 -17.23 -10.37 -14.96
CA THR A 119 -18.29 -11.23 -14.41
C THR A 119 -18.03 -11.70 -12.98
N LYS A 120 -16.86 -11.39 -12.42
CA LYS A 120 -16.41 -11.88 -11.11
C LYS A 120 -16.60 -10.83 -10.01
N TYR A 121 -16.85 -11.32 -8.81
CA TYR A 121 -16.97 -10.54 -7.59
C TYR A 121 -15.76 -10.79 -6.70
N PHE A 122 -15.16 -9.70 -6.24
CA PHE A 122 -14.01 -9.68 -5.37
C PHE A 122 -14.30 -8.87 -4.12
N PHE A 123 -13.59 -9.19 -3.05
CA PHE A 123 -13.88 -8.69 -1.73
C PHE A 123 -12.58 -8.39 -1.01
N LEU A 124 -12.44 -7.16 -0.50
CA LEU A 124 -11.29 -6.80 0.31
C LEU A 124 -11.52 -7.29 1.74
N LYS A 125 -10.62 -8.14 2.22
CA LYS A 125 -10.70 -8.72 3.56
C LYS A 125 -10.83 -7.66 4.66
N SER A 126 -10.03 -6.59 4.56
CA SER A 126 -10.07 -5.45 5.49
C SER A 126 -11.45 -4.80 5.54
N LYS A 127 -11.99 -4.43 4.37
CA LYS A 127 -13.30 -3.77 4.24
C LYS A 127 -14.45 -4.60 4.78
N ILE A 128 -14.45 -5.91 4.54
CA ILE A 128 -15.49 -6.79 5.11
C ILE A 128 -15.37 -6.83 6.64
N LEU A 129 -14.17 -6.99 7.17
CA LEU A 129 -13.96 -7.04 8.61
C LEU A 129 -14.34 -5.72 9.29
N ASP A 130 -13.99 -4.59 8.68
CA ASP A 130 -14.38 -3.26 9.16
C ASP A 130 -15.90 -3.11 9.13
N PHE A 131 -16.56 -3.58 8.07
CA PHE A 131 -18.01 -3.57 7.98
C PHE A 131 -18.65 -4.41 9.11
N ILE A 132 -18.17 -5.62 9.35
CA ILE A 132 -18.67 -6.50 10.41
C ILE A 132 -18.44 -5.88 11.80
N LYS A 133 -17.27 -5.30 12.04
CA LYS A 133 -16.93 -4.63 13.31
C LYS A 133 -17.80 -3.40 13.56
N ASN A 134 -18.02 -2.58 12.53
CA ASN A 134 -18.80 -1.35 12.61
C ASN A 134 -20.32 -1.58 12.62
N SER A 135 -20.78 -2.77 12.19
CA SER A 135 -22.18 -3.18 12.26
C SER A 135 -22.71 -3.40 13.70
N ILE A 136 -21.85 -3.27 14.73
CA ILE A 136 -22.22 -3.41 16.15
C ILE A 136 -22.60 -2.05 16.79
N GLN A 137 -22.72 -0.95 16.04
CA GLN A 137 -23.38 0.29 16.52
C GLN A 137 -24.64 0.62 15.71
N PRO A 138 -25.80 0.88 16.35
CA PRO A 138 -27.09 0.90 15.66
C PRO A 138 -27.41 2.30 15.14
N ILE A 139 -27.09 2.66 13.89
CA ILE A 139 -27.59 3.93 13.33
C ILE A 139 -28.07 3.82 11.87
N ARG A 140 -29.42 3.93 11.80
CA ARG A 140 -30.34 4.47 10.79
C ARG A 140 -30.38 3.91 9.36
N PHE A 141 -31.33 3.00 9.20
CA PHE A 141 -32.06 2.67 7.96
C PHE A 141 -32.88 3.82 7.33
N SER A 142 -32.52 5.10 7.52
CA SER A 142 -33.31 6.23 6.99
C SER A 142 -32.62 7.10 5.94
N GLU A 143 -31.42 6.76 5.48
CA GLU A 143 -30.82 7.41 4.29
C GLU A 143 -30.65 6.40 3.16
N VAL A 144 -31.76 5.76 2.80
CA VAL A 144 -31.97 5.32 1.43
C VAL A 144 -31.95 6.57 0.57
N HIS A 145 -31.01 6.67 -0.37
CA HIS A 145 -31.16 7.08 -1.78
C HIS A 145 -29.80 7.55 -2.32
N ARG A 146 -29.31 6.84 -3.36
CA ARG A 146 -28.26 7.30 -4.31
C ARG A 146 -26.78 7.03 -3.96
N ALA A 147 -26.41 5.78 -3.65
CA ALA A 147 -25.03 5.32 -3.88
C ALA A 147 -24.96 4.57 -5.21
N THR A 148 -24.76 5.39 -6.24
CA THR A 148 -24.35 5.12 -7.63
C THR A 148 -23.95 3.67 -7.93
N LYS A 149 -24.68 3.06 -8.86
CA LYS A 149 -24.16 2.01 -9.75
C LYS A 149 -22.88 2.57 -10.41
N MET A 150 -21.71 2.39 -9.80
CA MET A 150 -20.43 2.69 -10.43
C MET A 150 -20.25 1.71 -11.57
N ARG A 151 -20.76 2.09 -12.74
CA ARG A 151 -20.34 1.54 -14.02
C ARG A 151 -19.04 2.27 -14.34
N CYS A 152 -17.92 1.71 -13.93
CA CYS A 152 -16.61 2.19 -14.35
C CYS A 152 -16.46 1.82 -15.83
N ASP A 153 -16.84 2.73 -16.74
CA ASP A 153 -16.53 2.53 -18.16
C ASP A 153 -15.02 2.70 -18.35
N ILE A 154 -14.38 1.64 -18.84
CA ILE A 154 -12.93 1.49 -19.01
C ILE A 154 -12.34 2.54 -19.98
N SER A 155 -13.19 3.29 -20.69
CA SER A 155 -12.81 4.31 -21.69
C SER A 155 -12.16 5.57 -21.10
N ALA A 156 -12.24 5.81 -19.79
CA ALA A 156 -11.72 7.05 -19.18
C ALA A 156 -10.22 7.01 -18.81
N ILE A 157 -9.52 5.90 -19.05
CA ILE A 157 -8.14 5.68 -18.57
C ILE A 157 -7.08 5.81 -19.70
N ALA A 158 -7.47 5.86 -20.97
CA ALA A 158 -6.51 6.06 -22.06
C ALA A 158 -6.47 7.54 -22.50
N GLY A 159 -5.37 8.22 -22.19
CA GLY A 159 -5.14 9.59 -22.62
C GLY A 159 -5.17 9.74 -24.15
N ILE A 160 -5.92 10.73 -24.62
CA ILE A 160 -5.63 11.41 -25.88
C ILE A 160 -5.05 12.76 -25.48
N SER A 161 -3.74 12.86 -25.65
CA SER A 161 -3.02 14.12 -25.76
C SER A 161 -3.71 15.01 -26.79
N LYS A 162 -4.05 16.24 -26.40
CA LYS A 162 -4.19 17.34 -27.36
C LYS A 162 -2.84 17.52 -28.07
N ILE A 163 -2.81 17.37 -29.39
CA ILE A 163 -1.86 18.05 -30.28
C ILE A 163 -2.65 18.40 -31.55
N ASP A 164 -2.62 19.71 -31.85
CA ASP A 164 -3.13 20.51 -32.98
C ASP A 164 -4.64 20.54 -33.28
#